data_AF-A0A2N1QQ52-F1
#
_entry.id   AF-A0A2N1QQ52-F1
#
_cell.length_a   1.000
_cell.length_b   1.000
_cell.length_c   1.000
_cell.angle_alpha   90.00
_cell.angle_beta   90.00
_cell.angle_gamma   90.00
#
_symmetry.space_group_name_H-M   'P 1'
#
loop_
_entity.id
_entity.type
_entity.pdbx_description
1 polymer ?
#
loop_
_entity_poly.entity_id
_entity_poly.type
_entity_poly.pdbx_seq_one_letter_code
_entity_poly.pdbx_strand_id
1 'polypeptide(L)'
;LVKDVEIAEKIYTDLTAAGIEVLYDDRKESAGVKFADADLIGVPVRITLGNRSLKEGNVEVKLRGSSEDAQAFPLASLVADTKDLVASLMADIRSNMVHRQL
;
A
#
# COMPACT_ATOMS: atom_id res chain seq x y z
N LEU A 1 -0.23 -10.82 -10.61
CA LEU A 1 0.74 -10.46 -9.56
C LEU A 1 2.06 -11.13 -9.88
N VAL A 2 3.15 -10.41 -9.71
CA VAL A 2 4.50 -10.97 -9.90
C VAL A 2 4.81 -11.86 -8.71
N LYS A 3 5.49 -12.98 -8.94
CA LYS A 3 6.12 -13.78 -7.88
C LYS A 3 7.61 -13.45 -7.80
N ASP A 4 7.93 -12.16 -7.79
CA ASP A 4 9.29 -11.70 -7.55
C ASP A 4 9.45 -11.50 -6.05
N VAL A 5 9.83 -12.59 -5.39
CA VAL A 5 9.90 -12.67 -3.92
C VAL A 5 10.95 -11.70 -3.40
N GLU A 6 12.08 -11.56 -4.11
CA GLU A 6 13.19 -10.70 -3.70
C GLU A 6 12.79 -9.22 -3.70
N ILE A 7 12.11 -8.75 -4.75
CA ILE A 7 11.62 -7.36 -4.80
C ILE A 7 10.58 -7.12 -3.69
N ALA A 8 9.66 -8.07 -3.49
CA ALA A 8 8.60 -7.95 -2.51
C ALA A 8 9.15 -7.92 -1.07
N GLU A 9 10.13 -8.78 -0.75
CA GLU A 9 10.85 -8.79 0.54
C GLU A 9 11.66 -7.52 0.75
N LYS A 10 12.31 -7.01 -0.30
CA LYS A 10 13.04 -5.74 -0.22
C LYS A 10 12.11 -4.59 0.13
N ILE A 11 10.98 -4.46 -0.56
CA ILE A 11 9.98 -3.42 -0.29
C ILE A 11 9.44 -3.55 1.15
N TYR A 12 9.12 -4.78 1.57
CA TYR A 12 8.67 -5.06 2.94
C TYR A 12 9.70 -4.59 3.97
N THR A 13 10.97 -4.95 3.78
CA THR A 13 12.07 -4.60 4.68
C THR A 13 12.28 -3.09 4.73
N ASP A 14 12.32 -2.44 3.57
CA ASP A 14 12.57 -1.00 3.46
C ASP A 14 11.46 -0.18 4.13
N LEU A 15 10.19 -0.53 3.88
CA LEU A 15 9.04 0.14 4.51
C LEU A 15 9.00 -0.10 6.02
N THR A 16 9.27 -1.34 6.46
CA THR A 16 9.31 -1.69 7.88
C THR A 16 10.44 -0.96 8.61
N ALA A 17 11.63 -0.91 8.02
CA ALA A 17 12.77 -0.13 8.53
C ALA A 17 12.47 1.37 8.58
N ALA A 18 11.58 1.84 7.71
CA ALA A 18 11.08 3.21 7.71
C ALA A 18 10.06 3.49 8.84
N GLY A 19 9.65 2.47 9.60
CA GLY A 19 8.67 2.57 10.69
C GLY A 19 7.22 2.42 10.25
N ILE A 20 6.97 1.96 9.02
CA ILE A 20 5.61 1.67 8.52
C ILE A 20 5.26 0.22 8.86
N GLU A 21 4.09 0.00 9.46
CA GLU A 21 3.56 -1.35 9.66
C GLU A 21 3.07 -1.94 8.32
N VAL A 22 3.64 -3.07 7.91
CA VAL A 22 3.34 -3.71 6.63
C VAL A 22 2.75 -5.09 6.84
N LEU A 23 1.57 -5.33 6.25
CA LEU A 23 1.01 -6.66 6.09
C LEU A 23 1.48 -7.26 4.75
N TYR A 24 2.35 -8.26 4.82
CA TYR A 24 2.84 -8.98 3.65
C TYR A 24 1.93 -10.18 3.32
N ASP A 25 1.25 -10.16 2.18
CA ASP A 25 0.34 -11.24 1.75
C ASP A 25 0.90 -12.02 0.55
N ASP A 26 1.65 -13.09 0.84
CA ASP A 26 2.22 -14.03 -0.13
C ASP A 26 1.40 -15.31 -0.32
N ARG A 27 0.19 -15.38 0.27
CA ARG A 27 -0.68 -16.57 0.22
C ARG A 27 -0.93 -17.02 -1.22
N LYS A 28 -1.13 -18.33 -1.43
CA LYS A 28 -1.42 -18.89 -2.76
C LYS A 28 -2.89 -18.69 -3.18
N GLU A 29 -3.37 -17.46 -3.04
CA GLU A 29 -4.74 -17.04 -3.35
C GLU A 29 -4.79 -16.08 -4.54
N SER A 30 -5.97 -15.93 -5.13
CA SER A 30 -6.19 -14.96 -6.21
C SER A 30 -6.06 -13.52 -5.70
N ALA A 31 -5.66 -12.59 -6.58
CA ALA A 31 -5.53 -11.19 -6.22
C ALA A 31 -6.84 -10.61 -5.66
N GLY A 32 -7.98 -10.98 -6.23
CA GLY A 32 -9.30 -10.52 -5.77
C GLY A 32 -9.61 -10.96 -4.34
N VAL A 33 -9.27 -12.19 -3.96
CA VAL A 33 -9.45 -12.68 -2.57
C VAL A 33 -8.58 -11.88 -1.60
N LYS A 34 -7.31 -11.68 -1.93
CA LYS A 34 -6.39 -10.88 -1.09
C LYS A 34 -6.86 -9.44 -0.95
N PHE A 35 -7.37 -8.85 -2.03
CA PHE A 35 -7.89 -7.48 -2.02
C PHE A 35 -9.10 -7.36 -1.12
N ALA A 36 -10.04 -8.31 -1.21
CA ALA A 36 -11.21 -8.37 -0.33
C ALA A 36 -10.80 -8.48 1.14
N ASP A 37 -9.84 -9.33 1.48
CA ASP A 37 -9.34 -9.49 2.84
C ASP A 37 -8.66 -8.21 3.37
N ALA A 38 -7.82 -7.58 2.54
CA ALA A 38 -7.17 -6.31 2.90
C ALA A 38 -8.20 -5.19 3.15
N ASP A 39 -9.24 -5.12 2.31
CA ASP A 39 -10.32 -4.13 2.43
C ASP A 39 -11.21 -4.42 3.66
N LEU A 40 -11.40 -5.70 4.00
CA LEU A 40 -12.15 -6.16 5.17
C LEU A 40 -11.42 -5.83 6.48
N ILE A 41 -10.14 -6.20 6.59
CA ILE A 41 -9.28 -5.88 7.74
C ILE A 41 -9.11 -4.36 7.88
N GLY A 42 -9.13 -3.68 6.74
CA GLY A 42 -9.21 -2.24 6.68
C GLY A 42 -7.89 -1.54 6.50
N VAL A 43 -6.98 -2.17 5.78
CA VAL A 43 -5.67 -1.63 5.41
C VAL A 43 -5.87 -0.33 4.61
N PRO A 44 -5.35 0.83 5.04
CA PRO A 44 -5.62 2.11 4.40
C PRO A 44 -4.92 2.28 3.05
N VAL A 45 -3.73 1.68 2.89
CA VAL A 45 -2.89 1.77 1.68
C VAL A 45 -2.53 0.36 1.22
N ARG A 46 -2.84 0.02 -0.02
CA ARG A 46 -2.50 -1.27 -0.63
C ARG A 46 -1.48 -1.09 -1.74
N ILE A 47 -0.31 -1.72 -1.59
CA ILE A 47 0.76 -1.74 -2.59
C ILE A 47 0.71 -3.09 -3.33
N THR A 48 0.62 -3.04 -4.66
CA THR A 48 0.43 -4.20 -5.52
C THR A 48 1.56 -4.31 -6.54
N LEU A 49 2.19 -5.49 -6.61
CA LEU A 49 3.28 -5.78 -7.52
C LEU A 49 2.72 -6.41 -8.82
N GLY A 50 2.51 -5.57 -9.83
CA GLY A 50 2.09 -5.96 -11.17
C GLY A 50 3.27 -6.23 -12.12
N ASN A 51 3.17 -7.26 -12.98
CA ASN A 51 4.26 -7.64 -13.91
C ASN A 51 4.65 -6.51 -14.85
N ARG A 52 3.67 -5.72 -15.28
CA ARG A 52 3.87 -4.60 -16.18
C ARG A 52 4.50 -3.42 -15.43
N SER A 53 3.89 -3.02 -14.32
CA SER A 53 4.33 -1.89 -13.50
C SER A 53 5.76 -2.08 -13.00
N LEU A 54 6.14 -3.29 -12.56
CA LEU A 54 7.53 -3.56 -12.14
C LEU A 54 8.53 -3.42 -13.29
N LYS A 55 8.19 -3.81 -14.52
CA LYS A 55 9.07 -3.61 -15.69
C LYS A 55 9.28 -2.14 -16.03
N GLU A 56 8.32 -1.29 -15.66
CA GLU A 56 8.38 0.16 -15.81
C GLU A 56 9.02 0.84 -14.58
N GLY A 57 9.49 0.05 -13.59
CA GLY A 57 10.11 0.56 -12.37
C GLY A 57 9.13 1.07 -11.32
N ASN A 58 7.86 0.67 -11.40
CA ASN A 58 6.76 1.17 -10.58
C ASN A 58 6.02 0.05 -9.82
N VAL A 59 5.30 0.43 -8.78
CA VAL A 59 4.28 -0.39 -8.10
C VAL A 59 2.92 0.31 -8.15
N GLU A 60 1.85 -0.46 -7.99
CA GLU A 60 0.49 0.08 -7.98
C GLU A 60 0.05 0.32 -6.54
N VAL A 61 -0.32 1.56 -6.21
CA VAL A 61 -0.76 1.97 -4.88
C VAL A 61 -2.23 2.36 -4.93
N LYS A 62 -3.05 1.74 -4.08
CA LYS A 62 -4.48 2.05 -3.97
C LYS A 62 -4.86 2.41 -2.54
N LEU A 63 -5.63 3.48 -2.40
CA LEU A 63 -6.23 3.89 -1.13
C LEU A 63 -7.55 3.17 -0.89
N ARG A 64 -7.76 2.73 0.35
CA ARG A 64 -9.02 2.12 0.77
C ARG A 64 -10.16 3.14 0.69
N GLY A 65 -11.27 2.73 0.06
CA GLY A 65 -12.45 3.58 -0.10
C GLY A 65 -12.33 4.64 -1.20
N SER A 66 -11.18 4.77 -1.85
CA SER A 66 -11.06 5.61 -3.04
C SER A 66 -11.74 4.93 -4.24
N SER A 67 -12.58 5.70 -4.94
CA SER A 67 -13.13 5.32 -6.25
C SER A 67 -12.11 5.48 -7.37
N GLU A 68 -10.96 6.10 -7.09
CA GLU A 68 -9.89 6.24 -8.06
C GLU A 68 -9.18 4.91 -8.33
N ASP A 69 -8.62 4.82 -9.53
CA ASP A 69 -7.75 3.71 -9.92
C ASP A 69 -6.45 3.73 -9.12
N ALA A 70 -5.76 2.58 -9.09
CA ALA A 70 -4.46 2.49 -8.46
C ALA A 70 -3.47 3.44 -9.17
N GLN A 71 -2.69 4.16 -8.38
CA GLN A 71 -1.69 5.10 -8.86
C GLN A 71 -0.33 4.40 -8.96
N ALA A 72 0.48 4.78 -9.95
CA ALA A 72 1.82 4.22 -10.12
C ALA A 72 2.81 4.99 -9.24
N PHE A 73 3.50 4.29 -8.33
CA PHE A 73 4.55 4.85 -7.49
C PHE A 73 5.91 4.29 -7.95
N PRO A 74 6.94 5.13 -8.17
CA PRO A 74 8.27 4.64 -8.54
C PRO A 74 8.92 3.85 -7.41
N LEU A 75 9.56 2.73 -7.74
CA LEU A 75 10.32 1.92 -6.77
C LEU A 75 11.43 2.72 -6.08
N ALA A 76 12.02 3.69 -6.79
CA ALA A 76 13.12 4.51 -6.29
C ALA A 76 12.69 5.45 -5.14
N SER A 77 11.46 5.95 -5.17
CA SER A 77 10.91 6.89 -4.18
C SER A 77 9.85 6.26 -3.27
N LEU A 78 9.51 4.98 -3.48
CA LEU A 78 8.39 4.30 -2.84
C LEU A 78 8.31 4.50 -1.32
N VAL A 79 9.44 4.41 -0.60
CA VAL A 79 9.46 4.55 0.86
C VAL A 79 9.10 5.97 1.29
N ALA A 80 9.65 6.99 0.60
CA ALA A 80 9.36 8.39 0.88
C ALA A 80 7.89 8.70 0.55
N ASP A 81 7.45 8.32 -0.64
CA ASP A 81 6.08 8.58 -1.11
C ASP A 81 5.04 7.88 -0.21
N THR A 82 5.32 6.65 0.23
CA THR A 82 4.43 5.92 1.14
C THR A 82 4.40 6.56 2.53
N LYS A 83 5.54 7.06 3.04
CA LYS A 83 5.59 7.79 4.31
C LYS A 83 4.73 9.04 4.27
N ASP A 84 4.88 9.83 3.22
CA ASP A 84 4.13 11.08 3.05
C ASP A 84 2.62 10.79 2.93
N LEU A 85 2.27 9.75 2.18
CA LEU A 85 0.89 9.28 2.04
C LEU A 85 0.29 8.85 3.38
N VAL A 86 0.99 8.00 4.16
CA VAL A 86 0.53 7.54 5.47
C VAL A 86 0.41 8.72 6.45
N ALA A 87 1.37 9.65 6.44
CA ALA A 87 1.33 10.83 7.29
C ALA A 87 0.12 11.72 6.97
N SER A 88 -0.17 11.95 5.69
CA SER A 88 -1.35 12.70 5.25
C SER A 88 -2.64 12.03 5.72
N LEU A 89 -2.79 10.73 5.48
CA LEU A 89 -3.98 9.98 5.89
C LEU A 89 -4.20 10.02 7.41
N MET A 90 -3.13 9.89 8.19
CA MET A 90 -3.20 9.96 9.65
C MET A 90 -3.57 11.36 10.15
N ALA A 91 -3.08 12.42 9.49
CA ALA A 91 -3.47 13.79 9.79
C ALA A 91 -4.96 14.03 9.48
N ASP A 92 -5.45 13.55 8.34
CA ASP A 92 -6.85 13.67 7.93
C ASP A 92 -7.78 12.92 8.88
N ILE A 93 -7.44 11.68 9.24
CA ILE A 93 -8.19 10.89 10.23
C ILE A 93 -8.26 11.65 11.56
N ARG A 94 -7.13 12.17 12.04
CA ARG A 94 -7.06 12.91 13.30
C ARG A 94 -7.92 14.18 13.27
N SER A 95 -7.90 14.93 12.16
CA SER A 95 -8.70 16.14 11.99
C SER A 95 -10.20 15.87 11.98
N ASN A 96 -10.62 14.83 11.25
CA ASN A 96 -12.03 14.44 11.13
C ASN A 96 -12.58 13.80 12.41
N MET A 97 -11.74 13.07 13.16
CA MET A 97 -12.15 12.46 14.43
C MET A 97 -12.50 13.51 15.48
N VAL A 98 -11.75 14.62 15.52
CA VAL A 98 -11.99 15.73 16.47
C VAL A 98 -13.29 16.49 16.13
N HIS A 99 -13.64 16.62 14.86
CA HIS A 99 -14.88 17.31 14.45
C HIS A 99 -16.17 16.52 14.72
N ARG A 100 -16.09 15.20 14.92
CA ARG A 100 -17.27 14.33 15.06
C ARG A 100 -17.67 14.04 16.52
N GLN A 101 -16.96 14.62 17.50
CA GLN A 101 -17.21 14.43 18.94
C GLN A 101 -17.94 15.62 19.63
N LEU A 102 -18.63 16.48 18.88
CA LEU A 102 -19.54 17.50 19.42
C LEU A 102 -20.97 17.28 18.93
#